data_AF-J9GLU7-F1
#
_entry.id   AF-J9GLU7-F1
#
_cell.length_a   1.000
_cell.length_b   1.000
_cell.length_c   1.000
_cell.angle_alpha   90.00
_cell.angle_beta   90.00
_cell.angle_gamma   90.00
#
_symmetry.space_group_name_H-M   'P 1'
#
loop_
_entity.id
_entity.type
_entity.pdbx_description
1 polymer ?
#
loop_
_entity_poly.entity_id
_entity_poly.type
_entity_poly.pdbx_seq_one_letter_code
_entity_poly.pdbx_strand_id
1 'polypeptide(L)' 'MVDGRERNDLYGIYEEVIAEMGFPVLSTRLPDSKKFRRDLSEERKSVFRSTIFPMDTALLKGSGIREFSEEISDIIRPQ' A
#
# COMPACT_ATOMS: atom_id res chain seq x y z
N MET A 1 -4.92 -2.08 -5.38
CA MET A 1 -5.71 -2.21 -4.15
C MET A 1 -6.24 -3.63 -4.17
N VAL A 2 -5.64 -4.52 -3.38
CA VAL A 2 -5.88 -5.97 -3.47
C VAL A 2 -7.03 -6.33 -2.56
N ASP A 3 -8.12 -6.86 -3.12
CA ASP A 3 -9.15 -7.49 -2.31
C ASP A 3 -8.66 -8.90 -1.94
N GLY A 4 -8.44 -9.16 -0.66
CA GLY A 4 -8.02 -10.49 -0.18
C GLY A 4 -9.06 -11.59 -0.42
N ARG A 5 -10.26 -11.24 -0.89
CA ARG A 5 -11.33 -12.16 -1.28
C ARG A 5 -11.30 -12.51 -2.77
N GLU A 6 -10.56 -11.76 -3.58
CA GLU A 6 -10.39 -12.05 -5.00
C GLU A 6 -9.44 -13.24 -5.19
N ARG A 7 -9.67 -14.00 -6.27
CA ARG A 7 -8.85 -15.17 -6.58
C ARG A 7 -7.42 -14.75 -6.88
N ASN A 8 -6.47 -15.30 -6.12
CA ASN A 8 -5.02 -15.05 -6.26
C ASN A 8 -4.52 -15.28 -7.71
N ASP A 9 -5.17 -16.18 -8.44
CA ASP A 9 -4.87 -16.52 -9.84
C ASP A 9 -4.89 -15.29 -10.76
N LEU A 10 -5.83 -14.34 -10.55
CA LEU A 10 -5.94 -13.15 -11.39
C LEU A 10 -4.74 -12.21 -11.22
N TYR A 11 -4.30 -12.02 -9.97
CA TYR A 11 -3.11 -11.21 -9.68
C TYR A 11 -1.84 -11.84 -10.24
N GLY A 12 -1.74 -13.18 -10.23
CA GLY A 12 -0.64 -13.90 -10.87
C GLY A 12 -0.55 -13.62 -12.37
N ILE A 13 -1.68 -13.62 -13.08
CA ILE A 13 -1.71 -13.28 -14.52
C ILE A 13 -1.21 -11.86 -14.77
N TYR A 14 -1.60 -10.90 -13.94
CA TYR A 14 -1.09 -9.53 -14.07
C TYR A 14 0.42 -9.46 -13.83
N GLU A 15 0.94 -10.17 -12.83
CA GLU A 15 2.38 -10.23 -12.56
C GLU A 15 3.14 -10.84 -13.74
N GLU A 16 2.64 -11.92 -14.35
CA GLU A 16 3.21 -12.54 -15.55
C GLU A 16 3.28 -11.56 -16.73
N VAL A 17 2.17 -10.89 -17.05
CA VAL A 17 2.11 -9.92 -18.16
C VAL A 17 3.04 -8.74 -17.92
N ILE A 18 3.14 -8.24 -16.68
CA ILE A 18 4.06 -7.14 -16.36
C ILE A 18 5.52 -7.58 -16.48
N ALA A 19 5.84 -8.82 -16.07
CA ALA A 19 7.16 -9.40 -16.22
C ALA A 19 7.55 -9.60 -17.68
N GLU A 20 6.62 -10.03 -18.55
CA GLU A 20 6.83 -10.13 -20.00
C GLU A 20 7.17 -8.78 -20.64
N MET A 21 6.62 -7.68 -20.10
CA MET A 21 6.97 -6.32 -20.53
C MET A 21 8.32 -5.82 -19.98
N GLY A 22 9.00 -6.60 -19.14
CA GLY A 22 10.30 -6.25 -18.55
C GLY A 22 10.22 -5.21 -17.44
N PHE A 23 9.04 -4.96 -16.88
CA PHE A 23 8.89 -4.02 -15.77
C PHE A 23 8.98 -4.74 -14.42
N PRO A 24 9.76 -4.20 -13.46
CA PRO A 24 9.78 -4.74 -12.11
C PRO A 24 8.45 -4.42 -11.41
N VAL A 25 7.93 -5.39 -10.66
CA VAL A 25 6.73 -5.25 -9.82
C VAL A 25 7.17 -5.26 -8.37
N LEU A 26 6.63 -4.32 -7.58
CA LEU A 26 6.83 -4.30 -6.14
C LEU A 26 6.14 -5.53 -5.51
N SER A 27 6.87 -6.19 -4.62
CA SER A 27 6.40 -7.34 -3.84
C SER A 27 5.33 -6.95 -2.81
N THR A 28 5.37 -5.71 -2.31
CA THR A 28 4.40 -5.24 -1.32
C THR A 28 3.01 -5.05 -1.91
N ARG A 29 2.02 -5.80 -1.42
CA ARG A 29 0.61 -5.67 -1.80
C ARG A 29 -0.14 -4.73 -0.86
N LEU A 30 -0.73 -3.68 -1.41
CA LEU A 30 -1.58 -2.75 -0.65
C LEU A 30 -3.05 -3.24 -0.63
N PRO A 31 -3.65 -3.48 0.55
CA PRO A 31 -5.00 -4.01 0.67
C PRO A 31 -6.07 -2.98 0.28
N ASP A 32 -7.26 -3.46 -0.11
CA ASP A 32 -8.47 -2.60 -0.14
C ASP A 32 -8.95 -2.24 1.26
N SER A 33 -8.31 -1.22 1.83
CA SER A 33 -8.66 -0.74 3.15
C SER A 33 -9.42 0.57 3.11
N LYS A 34 -10.61 0.57 3.73
CA LYS A 34 -11.36 1.80 4.04
C LYS A 34 -10.54 2.79 4.89
N LYS A 35 -9.47 2.33 5.57
CA LYS A 35 -8.54 3.20 6.32
C LYS A 35 -7.91 4.27 5.42
N PHE A 36 -7.60 3.93 4.17
CA PHE A 36 -7.02 4.86 3.20
C PHE A 36 -7.93 6.00 2.80
N ARG A 37 -9.24 5.90 3.07
CA ARG A 37 -10.24 6.91 2.71
C ARG A 37 -10.51 7.88 3.87
N ARG A 38 -9.81 7.76 5.00
CA ARG A 38 -10.02 8.56 6.21
C ARG A 38 -9.18 9.83 6.19
N ASP A 39 -9.86 10.96 6.00
CA ASP A 39 -9.31 12.31 6.14
C ASP A 39 -9.58 12.91 7.53
N LEU A 40 -9.02 14.09 7.77
CA LEU A 40 -9.29 14.89 8.97
C LEU A 40 -10.74 15.41 8.94
N SER A 41 -11.48 15.19 10.02
CA SER A 41 -12.82 15.75 10.23
C SER A 41 -12.93 16.25 11.67
N GLU A 42 -13.76 17.26 11.94
CA GLU A 42 -13.91 17.87 13.28
C GLU A 42 -14.21 16.85 14.39
N GLU A 43 -14.93 15.77 14.07
CA GLU A 43 -15.33 14.74 15.03
C GLU A 43 -14.30 13.61 15.24
N ARG A 44 -13.29 13.46 14.37
CA ARG A 44 -12.39 12.28 14.37
C ARG A 44 -10.93 12.65 14.56
N LYS A 45 -10.33 12.08 15.60
CA LYS A 45 -8.94 12.33 16.01
C LYS A 45 -7.89 11.52 15.23
N SER A 46 -8.23 10.37 14.66
CA SER A 46 -7.27 9.53 13.92
C SER A 46 -7.32 9.82 12.42
N VAL A 47 -6.19 10.20 11.82
CA VAL A 47 -6.10 10.52 10.40
C VAL A 47 -5.16 9.55 9.69
N PHE A 48 -5.57 9.09 8.50
CA PHE A 48 -4.70 8.28 7.64
C PHE A 48 -4.06 9.14 6.55
N ARG A 49 -4.87 9.96 5.87
CA ARG A 49 -4.39 10.87 4.83
C ARG A 49 -4.33 12.30 5.37
N SER A 50 -3.12 12.84 5.50
CA SER A 50 -2.89 14.23 5.83
C SER A 50 -1.60 14.71 5.20
N THR A 51 -1.58 15.97 4.77
CA THR A 51 -0.35 16.67 4.38
C THR A 51 0.28 17.44 5.55
N ILE A 52 -0.41 17.51 6.71
CA ILE A 52 -0.02 18.31 7.87
C ILE A 52 0.39 17.42 9.04
N PHE A 53 -0.31 16.30 9.25
CA PHE A 53 -0.07 15.39 10.36
C PHE A 53 0.51 14.05 9.89
N PRO A 54 1.38 13.41 10.69
CA PRO A 54 1.80 12.05 10.42
C PRO A 54 0.61 11.08 10.54
N MET A 55 0.71 9.95 9.85
CA MET A 55 -0.28 8.89 9.93
C MET A 55 -0.34 8.28 11.33
N ASP A 56 -1.54 8.03 11.83
CA ASP A 56 -1.75 7.33 13.11
C ASP A 56 -1.13 5.91 13.07
N THR A 57 -0.28 5.61 14.05
CA THR A 57 0.44 4.32 14.13
C THR A 57 -0.49 3.12 14.30
N ALA A 58 -1.64 3.30 14.93
CA ALA A 58 -2.66 2.26 15.01
C ALA A 58 -3.27 1.95 13.64
N LEU A 59 -3.35 2.95 12.76
CA LEU A 59 -3.85 2.77 11.40
C LEU A 59 -2.81 2.18 10.44
N LEU A 60 -1.51 2.37 10.70
CA LEU A 60 -0.43 1.75 9.94
C LEU A 60 -0.45 0.21 9.98
N LYS A 61 -0.94 -0.38 11.07
CA LYS A 61 -0.98 -1.84 11.20
C LYS A 61 -1.88 -2.46 10.12
N GLY A 62 -1.30 -3.34 9.31
CA GLY A 62 -1.98 -4.04 8.22
C GLY A 62 -2.36 -3.12 7.05
N SER A 63 -1.72 -1.95 6.92
CA SER A 63 -1.92 -1.05 5.78
C SER A 63 -0.93 -1.34 4.63
N GLY A 64 0.18 -2.02 4.89
CA GLY A 64 1.24 -2.27 3.92
C GLY A 64 2.09 -1.05 3.58
N ILE A 65 1.79 0.13 4.15
CA ILE A 65 2.48 1.39 3.81
C ILE A 65 3.93 1.39 4.30
N ARG A 66 4.22 0.72 5.42
CA ARG A 66 5.60 0.68 5.94
C ARG A 66 6.49 -0.14 5.01
N GLU A 67 6.07 -1.36 4.73
CA GLU A 67 6.72 -2.31 3.85
C GLU A 67 6.91 -1.71 2.45
N PHE A 68 5.87 -1.05 1.94
CA PHE A 68 5.91 -0.34 0.65
C PHE A 68 6.93 0.81 0.65
N SER A 69 7.01 1.56 1.74
CA SER A 69 7.95 2.68 1.86
C SER A 69 9.40 2.21 1.98
N GLU A 70 9.62 1.10 2.69
CA GLU A 70 10.92 0.44 2.82
C GLU A 70 11.39 -0.09 1.46
N GLU A 71 10.53 -0.83 0.75
CA GLU A 71 10.82 -1.37 -0.57
C GLU A 71 11.19 -0.28 -1.60
N ILE A 72 10.45 0.84 -1.61
CA ILE A 72 10.80 1.99 -2.47
C ILE A 72 12.13 2.61 -2.04
N SER A 73 12.38 2.70 -0.74
CA SER A 73 13.63 3.29 -0.23
C SER A 73 14.85 2.47 -0.66
N ASP A 74 14.73 1.14 -0.65
CA ASP A 74 15.78 0.22 -1.11
C ASP A 74 16.05 0.35 -2.61
N ILE A 75 15.03 0.64 -3.43
CA ILE A 75 15.19 0.89 -4.87
C ILE A 75 15.89 2.24 -5.12
N ILE A 76 15.49 3.30 -4.41
CA ILE A 76 16.02 4.66 -4.63
C ILE A 76 17.44 4.80 -4.07
N ARG A 77 17.71 4.17 -2.93
CA ARG A 77 19.03 4.13 -2.30
C ARG A 77 19.37 2.68 -1.96
N PRO A 78 19.89 1.93 -2.94
CA PRO A 78 20.50 0.65 -2.67
C PRO A 78 21.67 0.90 -1.70
N GLN A 79 21.63 0.31 -0.51
CA GLN A 79 22.74 0.34 0.43
C GLN A 79 23.97 -0.38 -0.14
#